data_AF-A0A058ZTA0-F1
#
_entry.id   AF-A0A058ZTA0-F1
#
_cell.length_a   1.000
_cell.length_b   1.000
_cell.length_c   1.000
_cell.angle_alpha   90.00
_cell.angle_beta   90.00
_cell.angle_gamma   90.00
#
_symmetry.space_group_name_H-M   'P 1'
#
loop_
_entity.id
_entity.type
_entity.pdbx_description
1 polymer ?
#
loop_
_entity_poly.entity_id
_entity_poly.type
_entity_poly.pdbx_seq_one_letter_code
_entity_poly.pdbx_strand_id
1 'polypeptide(L)'
;MDPPPSYFNDSMFVFEPNITIYHTLFNILQNTLPSPIAMQECLETHFRDVYRPLSLEHNLALSMLWRHPEKVNLETVKVVHYCEAGTKPWRYTRQENTNNMQRGSIEMQVKQLCKFVVQEEIDALVKRWTDIYEDESLDYKNWIRWLMTALSLVCCQTNRRQTN
;
A
#
# COMPACT_ATOMS: atom_id res chain seq x y z
N MET A 1 -9.97 33.46 3.90
CA MET A 1 -9.99 32.03 4.29
C MET A 1 -8.67 31.48 3.84
N ASP A 2 -7.79 31.15 4.77
CA ASP A 2 -6.54 30.48 4.43
C ASP A 2 -6.86 29.09 3.88
N PRO A 3 -6.06 28.58 2.92
CA PRO A 3 -6.21 27.21 2.46
C PRO A 3 -6.05 26.27 3.67
N PRO A 4 -6.79 25.14 3.69
CA PRO A 4 -6.64 24.17 4.76
C PRO A 4 -5.17 23.72 4.86
N PRO A 5 -4.65 23.49 6.09
CA PRO A 5 -3.30 23.02 6.28
C PRO A 5 -3.06 21.73 5.49
N SER A 6 -1.82 21.54 5.02
CA SER A 6 -1.44 20.33 4.29
C SER A 6 -1.63 19.12 5.19
N TYR A 7 -2.48 18.19 4.76
CA TYR A 7 -2.76 16.94 5.46
C TYR A 7 -1.56 15.99 5.32
N PHE A 8 -1.09 15.41 6.42
CA PHE A 8 -0.01 14.43 6.38
C PHE A 8 -0.59 13.04 6.14
N ASN A 9 -0.27 12.44 5.00
CA ASN A 9 -0.59 11.05 4.75
C ASN A 9 0.56 10.16 5.25
N ASP A 10 0.34 9.46 6.36
CA ASP A 10 1.36 8.66 7.05
C ASP A 10 1.68 7.32 6.39
N SER A 11 0.97 6.95 5.33
CA SER A 11 1.24 5.72 4.58
C SER A 11 2.52 5.71 3.75
N MET A 12 2.97 6.88 3.30
CA MET A 12 4.20 7.03 2.51
C MET A 12 4.80 8.40 2.78
N PHE A 13 6.01 8.40 3.29
CA PHE A 13 6.83 9.59 3.49
C PHE A 13 8.31 9.21 3.45
N VAL A 14 9.16 10.18 3.15
CA VAL A 14 10.62 10.00 3.14
C VAL A 14 11.17 10.58 4.43
N PHE A 15 12.02 9.82 5.12
CA PHE A 15 12.65 10.26 6.35
C PHE A 15 14.11 9.79 6.44
N GLU A 16 14.91 10.50 7.22
CA GLU A 16 16.26 10.10 7.59
C GLU A 16 16.22 9.41 8.96
N PRO A 17 16.66 8.14 9.08
CA PRO A 17 16.71 7.47 10.36
C PRO A 17 17.59 8.21 11.36
N ASN A 18 17.01 8.57 12.51
CA ASN A 18 17.70 9.34 13.53
C ASN A 18 17.21 8.94 14.93
N ILE A 19 18.16 8.57 15.81
CA ILE A 19 17.83 8.08 17.16
C ILE A 19 17.21 9.16 18.05
N THR A 20 17.58 10.42 17.86
CA THR A 20 16.98 11.55 18.58
C THR A 20 15.53 11.74 18.17
N ILE A 21 15.24 11.72 16.86
CA ILE A 21 13.86 11.77 16.36
C ILE A 21 13.04 10.60 16.89
N TYR A 22 13.60 9.38 16.92
CA TYR A 22 12.94 8.22 17.51
C TYR A 22 12.51 8.47 18.96
N HIS A 23 13.44 8.93 19.82
CA HIS A 23 13.12 9.20 21.23
C HIS A 23 12.07 10.32 21.38
N THR A 24 12.12 11.35 20.53
CA THR A 24 11.10 12.42 20.51
C THR A 24 9.73 11.89 20.13
N LEU A 25 9.61 11.13 19.03
CA LEU A 25 8.35 10.53 18.58
C LEU A 25 7.80 9.56 19.62
N PHE A 26 8.66 8.75 20.23
CA PHE A 26 8.27 7.82 21.29
C PHE A 26 7.71 8.56 22.52
N ASN A 27 8.37 9.65 22.94
CA ASN A 27 7.87 10.48 24.04
C ASN A 27 6.54 11.16 23.68
N ILE A 28 6.36 11.65 22.44
CA ILE A 28 5.06 12.19 22.00
C ILE A 28 3.98 11.11 22.11
N LEU A 29 4.24 9.90 21.61
CA LEU A 29 3.28 8.79 21.65
C LEU A 29 2.90 8.40 23.09
N GLN A 30 3.85 8.41 24.03
CA GLN A 30 3.58 8.08 25.43
C GLN A 30 2.73 9.13 26.16
N ASN A 31 2.80 10.39 25.73
CA ASN A 31 2.12 11.51 26.39
C ASN A 31 0.85 11.98 25.66
N THR A 32 0.56 11.44 24.47
CA THR A 32 -0.65 11.75 23.70
C THR A 32 -1.80 10.81 24.08
N LEU A 33 -3.02 11.33 24.13
CA LEU A 33 -4.21 10.52 24.39
C LEU A 33 -4.35 9.45 23.28
N PRO A 34 -4.74 8.20 23.61
CA PRO A 34 -4.99 7.18 22.59
C PRO A 34 -6.02 7.65 21.56
N SER A 35 -5.64 7.61 20.29
CA SER A 35 -6.43 8.02 19.14
C SER A 35 -6.32 6.96 18.03
N PRO A 36 -7.39 6.67 17.27
CA PRO A 36 -7.32 5.76 16.12
C PRO A 36 -6.31 6.18 15.05
N ILE A 37 -5.90 7.46 15.04
CA ILE A 37 -4.93 8.05 14.12
C ILE A 37 -3.70 8.61 14.87
N ALA A 38 -3.40 8.08 16.07
CA ALA A 38 -2.34 8.60 16.94
C ALA A 38 -0.96 8.68 16.27
N MET A 39 -0.65 7.77 15.34
CA MET A 39 0.60 7.81 14.58
C MET A 39 0.64 9.01 13.62
N GLN A 40 -0.43 9.22 12.85
CA GLN A 40 -0.56 10.37 11.97
C GLN A 40 -0.50 11.68 12.76
N GLU A 41 -1.24 11.80 13.87
CA GLU A 41 -1.24 13.00 14.72
C GLU A 41 0.13 13.27 15.36
N CYS A 42 0.84 12.22 15.76
CA CYS A 42 2.22 12.31 16.27
C CYS A 42 3.17 12.87 15.21
N LEU A 43 3.11 12.30 13.99
CA LEU A 43 3.95 12.72 12.86
C LEU A 43 3.61 14.14 12.40
N GLU A 44 2.32 14.47 12.30
CA GLU A 44 1.85 15.83 11.99
C GLU A 44 2.33 16.84 13.03
N THR A 45 2.30 16.51 14.30
CA THR A 45 2.74 17.40 15.38
C THR A 45 4.24 17.65 15.30
N HIS A 46 5.03 16.60 15.10
CA HIS A 46 6.49 16.73 15.08
C HIS A 46 7.02 17.36 13.78
N PHE A 47 6.43 17.02 12.63
CA PHE A 47 6.94 17.43 11.32
C PHE A 47 6.17 18.59 10.68
N ARG A 48 5.20 19.20 11.39
CA ARG A 48 4.34 20.28 10.86
C ARG A 48 5.07 21.33 10.02
N ASP A 49 6.19 21.82 10.55
CA ASP A 49 6.90 22.97 9.98
C ASP A 49 7.87 22.58 8.85
N VAL A 50 8.17 21.30 8.71
CA VAL A 50 9.11 20.77 7.71
C VAL A 50 8.44 19.87 6.67
N TYR A 51 7.18 19.51 6.90
CA TYR A 51 6.43 18.61 6.04
C TYR A 51 6.26 19.19 4.63
N ARG A 52 6.45 18.32 3.64
CA ARG A 52 6.15 18.61 2.24
C ARG A 52 5.30 17.47 1.69
N PRO A 53 4.09 17.76 1.15
CA PRO A 53 3.24 16.72 0.59
C PRO A 53 3.92 16.06 -0.60
N LEU A 54 3.85 14.74 -0.67
CA LEU A 54 4.23 13.99 -1.86
C LEU A 54 3.23 14.27 -2.98
N SER A 55 3.69 14.21 -4.23
CA SER A 55 2.76 14.28 -5.36
C SER A 55 1.83 13.08 -5.37
N LEU A 56 0.62 13.26 -5.93
CA LEU A 56 -0.38 12.20 -6.04
C LEU A 56 0.15 10.93 -6.70
N GLU A 57 1.10 11.07 -7.64
CA GLU A 57 1.74 9.95 -8.33
C GLU A 57 2.51 9.01 -7.39
N HIS A 58 3.07 9.53 -6.29
CA HIS A 58 3.90 8.78 -5.34
C HIS A 58 3.12 8.33 -4.09
N ASN A 59 1.87 8.75 -3.94
CA ASN A 59 1.00 8.31 -2.83
C ASN A 59 -0.49 8.52 -3.20
N LEU A 60 -0.97 7.79 -4.21
CA LEU A 60 -2.36 7.91 -4.65
C LEU A 60 -3.28 7.20 -3.66
N ALA A 61 -3.94 7.96 -2.80
CA ALA A 61 -5.08 7.45 -2.04
C ALA A 61 -6.19 7.04 -3.00
N LEU A 62 -6.69 5.80 -2.90
CA LEU A 62 -7.64 5.25 -3.87
C LEU A 62 -8.90 6.11 -4.01
N SER A 63 -9.33 6.77 -2.94
CA SER A 63 -10.47 7.69 -2.99
C SER A 63 -10.34 8.91 -3.87
N MET A 64 -9.13 9.26 -4.30
CA MET A 64 -8.95 10.30 -5.29
C MET A 64 -9.63 9.97 -6.62
N LEU A 65 -9.78 8.69 -6.96
CA LEU A 65 -10.45 8.24 -8.20
C LEU A 65 -11.91 8.69 -8.28
N TRP A 66 -12.64 8.74 -7.16
CA TRP A 66 -14.05 9.13 -7.16
C TRP A 66 -14.32 10.50 -6.53
N ARG A 67 -13.35 11.07 -5.81
CA ARG A 67 -13.47 12.43 -5.24
C ARG A 67 -12.98 13.50 -6.21
N HIS A 68 -11.88 13.22 -6.90
CA HIS A 68 -11.20 14.15 -7.80
C HIS A 68 -10.62 13.42 -9.03
N PRO A 69 -11.46 12.72 -9.83
CA PRO A 69 -10.99 11.98 -11.01
C PRO A 69 -10.20 12.87 -11.98
N GLU A 70 -10.55 14.17 -12.06
CA GLU A 70 -9.88 15.16 -12.91
C GLU A 70 -8.42 15.41 -12.55
N LYS A 71 -7.98 14.98 -11.36
CA LYS A 71 -6.60 15.14 -10.86
C LYS A 71 -5.79 13.86 -10.93
N VAL A 72 -6.36 12.76 -11.41
CA VAL A 72 -5.70 11.45 -11.43
C VAL A 72 -5.38 11.05 -12.86
N ASN A 73 -4.09 10.84 -13.13
CA ASN A 73 -3.64 10.12 -14.31
C ASN A 73 -3.02 8.79 -13.86
N LEU A 74 -3.73 7.69 -14.05
CA LEU A 74 -3.29 6.36 -13.60
C LEU A 74 -2.05 5.84 -14.32
N GLU A 75 -1.72 6.38 -15.49
CA GLU A 75 -0.51 5.99 -16.22
C GLU A 75 0.77 6.55 -15.58
N THR A 76 0.67 7.68 -14.86
CA THR A 76 1.82 8.31 -14.20
C THR A 76 1.97 7.88 -12.74
N VAL A 77 0.97 7.21 -12.18
CA VAL A 77 0.95 6.76 -10.79
C VAL A 77 1.96 5.62 -10.57
N LYS A 78 2.81 5.80 -9.56
CA LYS A 78 3.85 4.84 -9.16
C LYS A 78 3.46 4.06 -7.91
N VAL A 79 2.70 4.68 -7.01
CA VAL A 79 2.30 4.06 -5.73
C VAL A 79 0.83 4.32 -5.49
N VAL A 80 0.09 3.23 -5.30
CA VAL A 80 -1.33 3.25 -4.93
C VAL A 80 -1.48 2.88 -3.46
N HIS A 81 -2.19 3.70 -2.71
CA HIS A 81 -2.55 3.46 -1.33
C HIS A 81 -4.02 3.03 -1.24
N TYR A 82 -4.24 1.75 -0.94
CA TYR A 82 -5.56 1.18 -0.67
C TYR A 82 -6.00 1.51 0.78
N CYS A 83 -6.26 2.78 1.09
CA CYS A 83 -6.55 3.24 2.46
C CYS A 83 -7.93 2.80 3.00
N GLU A 84 -8.94 2.79 2.16
CA GLU A 84 -10.33 2.68 2.60
C GLU A 84 -10.72 1.26 3.06
N ALA A 85 -11.61 1.19 4.04
CA ALA A 85 -12.14 -0.08 4.50
C ALA A 85 -12.88 -0.82 3.36
N GLY A 86 -12.39 -2.02 3.06
CA GLY A 86 -12.92 -2.89 2.02
C GLY A 86 -12.26 -2.72 0.65
N THR A 87 -11.34 -1.77 0.45
CA THR A 87 -10.63 -1.59 -0.82
C THR A 87 -9.32 -2.37 -0.91
N LYS A 88 -8.98 -3.14 0.13
CA LYS A 88 -7.77 -3.99 0.12
C LYS A 88 -7.87 -5.03 -1.02
N PRO A 89 -6.88 -5.15 -1.92
CA PRO A 89 -6.95 -6.01 -3.11
C PRO A 89 -7.28 -7.48 -2.81
N TRP A 90 -6.67 -8.05 -1.76
CA TRP A 90 -6.93 -9.43 -1.33
C TRP A 90 -8.35 -9.70 -0.82
N ARG A 91 -9.20 -8.67 -0.72
CA ARG A 91 -10.62 -8.82 -0.40
C ARG A 91 -11.51 -8.88 -1.64
N TYR A 92 -11.01 -8.47 -2.81
CA TYR A 92 -11.78 -8.47 -4.06
C TYR A 92 -12.01 -9.89 -4.59
N THR A 93 -11.01 -10.76 -4.50
CA THR A 93 -11.10 -12.18 -4.89
C THR A 93 -12.12 -12.99 -4.07
N ARG A 94 -12.56 -12.48 -2.90
CA ARG A 94 -13.52 -13.17 -2.03
C ARG A 94 -14.99 -12.85 -2.36
N GLN A 95 -15.25 -11.76 -3.09
CA GLN A 95 -16.61 -11.20 -3.18
C GLN A 95 -17.45 -11.72 -4.36
N GLU A 96 -16.86 -12.38 -5.36
CA GLU A 96 -17.60 -13.00 -6.46
C GLU A 96 -18.45 -14.22 -6.02
N ASN A 97 -18.20 -14.79 -4.84
CA ASN A 97 -18.93 -15.95 -4.30
C ASN A 97 -20.04 -15.61 -3.30
N THR A 98 -20.37 -14.33 -3.05
CA THR A 98 -21.46 -13.95 -2.14
C THR A 98 -22.43 -12.98 -2.80
N ASN A 99 -23.32 -13.51 -3.61
CA ASN A 99 -24.50 -12.87 -4.21
C ASN A 99 -25.56 -12.36 -3.20
N ASN A 100 -25.21 -12.14 -1.94
CA ASN A 100 -26.17 -11.76 -0.89
C ASN A 100 -25.60 -10.61 -0.04
N MET A 101 -25.78 -9.35 -0.45
CA MET A 101 -25.61 -8.21 0.47
C MET A 101 -26.80 -7.26 0.40
N GLN A 102 -27.48 -7.15 1.54
CA GLN A 102 -28.71 -6.39 1.75
C GLN A 102 -28.52 -4.88 1.52
N ARG A 103 -29.47 -4.37 0.74
CA ARG A 103 -29.75 -2.99 0.33
C ARG A 103 -30.17 -2.13 1.54
N GLY A 104 -29.47 -1.04 1.88
CA GLY A 104 -29.96 -0.21 2.99
C GLY A 104 -29.26 1.06 3.47
N SER A 105 -28.21 1.61 2.83
CA SER A 105 -27.70 2.94 3.24
C SER A 105 -27.37 3.83 2.04
N ILE A 106 -27.52 5.15 2.21
CA ILE A 106 -27.15 6.16 1.21
C ILE A 106 -25.65 6.07 0.90
N GLU A 107 -24.81 5.74 1.89
CA GLU A 107 -23.39 5.42 1.68
C GLU A 107 -23.19 4.22 0.77
N MET A 108 -23.98 3.14 0.89
CA MET A 108 -23.89 2.00 -0.01
C MET A 108 -24.29 2.35 -1.43
N GLN A 109 -25.27 3.25 -1.63
CA GLN A 109 -25.67 3.67 -2.97
C GLN A 109 -24.60 4.55 -3.64
N VAL A 110 -23.97 5.46 -2.88
CA VAL A 110 -22.79 6.21 -3.36
C VAL A 110 -21.61 5.27 -3.63
N LYS A 111 -21.36 4.27 -2.77
CA LYS A 111 -20.34 3.23 -2.98
C LYS A 111 -20.62 2.40 -4.22
N GLN A 112 -21.87 2.06 -4.48
CA GLN A 112 -22.29 1.31 -5.68
C GLN A 112 -22.17 2.17 -6.94
N LEU A 113 -22.57 3.44 -6.88
CA LEU A 113 -22.50 4.37 -8.01
C LEU A 113 -21.05 4.70 -8.38
N CYS A 114 -20.20 4.97 -7.38
CA CYS A 114 -18.76 5.13 -7.58
C CYS A 114 -18.13 3.83 -8.08
N LYS A 115 -18.57 2.67 -7.56
CA LYS A 115 -18.13 1.36 -8.04
C LYS A 115 -18.34 1.23 -9.55
N PHE A 116 -19.46 1.69 -10.12
CA PHE A 116 -19.69 1.62 -11.57
C PHE A 116 -18.86 2.62 -12.40
N VAL A 117 -18.63 3.83 -11.90
CA VAL A 117 -17.93 4.88 -12.68
C VAL A 117 -16.41 4.66 -12.73
N VAL A 118 -15.82 4.07 -11.68
CA VAL A 118 -14.36 3.82 -11.61
C VAL A 118 -14.03 2.32 -11.52
N GLN A 119 -14.95 1.45 -11.95
CA GLN A 119 -14.80 0.00 -11.83
C GLN A 119 -13.59 -0.49 -12.61
N GLU A 120 -13.43 -0.01 -13.84
CA GLU A 120 -12.39 -0.47 -14.76
C GLU A 120 -11.00 -0.10 -14.24
N GLU A 121 -10.85 1.11 -13.68
CA GLU A 121 -9.64 1.57 -13.03
C GLU A 121 -9.30 0.71 -11.80
N ILE A 122 -10.29 0.46 -10.95
CA ILE A 122 -10.11 -0.36 -9.75
C ILE A 122 -9.74 -1.79 -10.14
N ASP A 123 -10.40 -2.38 -11.14
CA ASP A 123 -10.13 -3.74 -11.60
C ASP A 123 -8.74 -3.85 -12.24
N ALA A 124 -8.32 -2.84 -13.00
CA ALA A 124 -6.96 -2.77 -13.53
C ALA A 124 -5.92 -2.72 -12.40
N LEU A 125 -6.18 -1.94 -11.35
CA LEU A 125 -5.30 -1.86 -10.17
C LEU A 125 -5.28 -3.15 -9.36
N VAL A 126 -6.44 -3.77 -9.13
CA VAL A 126 -6.54 -5.07 -8.44
C VAL A 126 -5.83 -6.15 -9.24
N LYS A 127 -6.01 -6.18 -10.57
CA LYS A 127 -5.31 -7.11 -11.46
C LYS A 127 -3.80 -6.95 -11.34
N ARG A 128 -3.25 -5.73 -11.46
CA ARG A 128 -1.81 -5.48 -11.29
C ARG A 128 -1.30 -5.98 -9.93
N TRP A 129 -2.07 -5.79 -8.86
CA TRP A 129 -1.71 -6.31 -7.54
C TRP A 129 -1.72 -7.84 -7.51
N THR A 130 -2.75 -8.47 -8.09
CA THR A 130 -2.88 -9.93 -8.17
C THR A 130 -1.77 -10.56 -9.01
N ASP A 131 -1.45 -9.97 -10.17
CA ASP A 131 -0.37 -10.41 -11.05
C ASP A 131 0.98 -10.46 -10.29
N ILE A 132 1.23 -9.48 -9.39
CA ILE A 132 2.42 -9.47 -8.53
C ILE A 132 2.32 -10.52 -7.41
N TYR A 133 1.14 -10.66 -6.78
CA TYR A 133 0.93 -11.60 -5.69
C TYR A 133 1.06 -13.06 -6.14
N GLU A 134 0.63 -13.36 -7.36
CA GLU A 134 0.68 -14.70 -7.97
C GLU A 134 1.99 -14.99 -8.70
N ASP A 135 2.92 -14.03 -8.77
CA ASP A 135 4.24 -14.21 -9.39
C ASP A 135 5.11 -15.17 -8.55
N GLU A 136 5.16 -16.44 -8.98
CA GLU A 136 5.97 -17.48 -8.35
C GLU A 136 7.47 -17.17 -8.28
N SER A 137 7.99 -16.27 -9.13
CA SER A 137 9.40 -15.86 -9.10
C SER A 137 9.74 -15.02 -7.88
N LEU A 138 8.72 -14.39 -7.27
CA LEU A 138 8.83 -13.62 -6.03
C LEU A 138 8.63 -14.51 -4.79
N ASP A 139 8.30 -15.80 -4.95
CA ASP A 139 8.21 -16.73 -3.83
C ASP A 139 9.60 -17.07 -3.29
N TYR A 140 9.84 -16.66 -2.05
CA TYR A 140 11.06 -16.95 -1.30
C TYR A 140 11.39 -18.46 -1.25
N LYS A 141 10.38 -19.34 -1.19
CA LYS A 141 10.59 -20.79 -1.16
C LYS A 141 11.20 -21.29 -2.47
N ASN A 142 10.76 -20.74 -3.59
CA ASN A 142 11.33 -21.05 -4.89
C ASN A 142 12.79 -20.63 -4.92
N TRP A 143 13.13 -19.42 -4.46
CA TRP A 143 14.51 -18.96 -4.34
C TRP A 143 15.41 -19.90 -3.54
N ILE A 144 14.97 -20.35 -2.36
CA ILE A 144 15.72 -21.36 -1.60
C ILE A 144 15.92 -22.63 -2.42
N ARG A 145 14.86 -23.15 -3.04
CA ARG A 145 14.93 -24.39 -3.82
C ARG A 145 15.92 -24.28 -4.97
N TRP A 146 15.92 -23.16 -5.71
CA TRP A 146 16.87 -22.88 -6.78
C TRP A 146 18.30 -22.83 -6.26
N LEU A 147 18.54 -22.11 -5.16
CA LEU A 147 19.85 -22.01 -4.52
C LEU A 147 20.37 -23.40 -4.13
N MET A 148 19.55 -24.21 -3.46
CA MET A 148 19.93 -25.56 -3.01
C MET A 148 20.20 -26.50 -4.19
N THR A 149 19.43 -26.39 -5.27
CA THR A 149 19.65 -27.16 -6.50
C THR A 149 20.96 -26.77 -7.17
N ALA A 150 21.24 -25.47 -7.29
CA ALA A 150 22.48 -24.95 -7.87
C ALA A 150 23.72 -25.39 -7.07
N LEU A 151 23.68 -25.28 -5.73
CA LEU A 151 24.76 -25.74 -4.86
C LEU A 151 25.01 -27.25 -5.01
N SER A 152 23.95 -28.05 -5.12
CA SER A 152 24.06 -29.49 -5.32
C SER A 152 24.71 -29.84 -6.66
N LEU A 153 24.37 -29.11 -7.73
CA LEU A 153 24.98 -29.29 -9.06
C LEU A 153 26.47 -28.92 -9.06
N VAL A 154 26.83 -27.82 -8.39
CA VAL A 154 28.24 -27.40 -8.25
C VAL A 154 29.05 -28.46 -7.51
N CYS A 155 28.56 -28.95 -6.36
CA CYS A 155 29.22 -30.03 -5.61
C CYS A 155 29.40 -31.32 -6.44
N CYS A 156 28.39 -31.69 -7.22
CA CYS A 156 28.46 -32.85 -8.11
C CYS A 156 29.49 -32.70 -9.24
N GLN A 157 29.72 -31.47 -9.73
CA GLN A 157 30.70 -31.20 -10.78
C GLN A 157 32.13 -31.14 -10.24
N THR A 158 32.35 -30.58 -9.04
CA THR A 158 33.67 -30.59 -8.39
C THR A 158 34.11 -32.00 -8.01
N ASN A 159 33.22 -32.83 -7.46
CA ASN A 159 33.55 -34.22 -7.13
C ASN A 159 33.94 -35.03 -8.37
N ARG A 160 33.24 -34.85 -9.51
CA ARG A 160 33.58 -35.52 -10.77
C ARG A 160 34.92 -35.10 -11.38
N ARG A 161 35.41 -33.88 -11.06
CA ARG A 161 36.73 -33.40 -11.50
C ARG A 161 37.87 -33.88 -10.62
N GLN A 162 37.61 -34.29 -9.37
CA GLN A 162 38.64 -34.83 -8.47
C GLN A 162 38.87 -36.33 -8.64
N THR A 163 37.94 -37.05 -9.27
CA THR A 163 38.01 -38.51 -9.48
C THR A 163 38.56 -38.93 -10.84
N ASN A 164 39.01 -37.98 -11.67
CA ASN A 164 39.71 -38.21 -12.95
C ASN A 164 41.13 -37.65 -12.86
#